data_AF-A0A0M4MSN2-F1
#
_entry.id   AF-A0A0M4MSN2-F1
#
_cell.length_a   1.000
_cell.length_b   1.000
_cell.length_c   1.000
_cell.angle_alpha   90.00
_cell.angle_beta   90.00
_cell.angle_gamma   90.00
#
_symmetry.space_group_name_H-M   'P 1'
#
loop_
_entity.id
_entity.type
_entity.pdbx_description
1 polymer ?
#
loop_
_entity_poly.entity_id
_entity_poly.type
_entity_poly.pdbx_seq_one_letter_code
_entity_poly.pdbx_strand_id
1 'polypeptide(L)'
;MQQKTELDCIFINSYLKYKNLGDSKDLIEQVAFWIGRIAVRKYSLGEDERSEVLLKFIQKIEYFSKIYETGKFENFSAFAIVFLKHLVLNQWKKKINSLKRKPIFLEPDSLPGSVVYEPDYDCEPSPHKIFLQEILQNLDPRGVLIFKLKHNLFLERKDILLLKSILASSRNSIRDFLKERAERTSFVRCKEIMILEKMEISHQLLFSNRKDAANFSSQKKKKLRKKLLRAEVIYTYEEISNWFDWKSSVIKRLYLQTMNSLKNSGKDSEFNFKRK
;
A
#
# COMPACT_ATOMS: atom_id res chain seq x y z
N MET A 1 -45.46 7.97 9.85
CA MET A 1 -44.70 9.02 10.55
C MET A 1 -43.27 8.51 10.75
N GLN A 2 -42.30 9.06 10.02
CA GLN A 2 -40.89 8.66 10.18
C GLN A 2 -40.35 9.25 11.47
N GLN A 3 -39.87 8.40 12.38
CA GLN A 3 -39.18 8.82 13.61
C GLN A 3 -37.96 9.66 13.21
N LYS A 4 -38.01 10.97 13.45
CA LYS A 4 -36.84 11.84 13.31
C LYS A 4 -35.84 11.44 14.38
N THR A 5 -34.66 11.00 13.97
CA THR A 5 -33.57 10.69 14.88
C THR A 5 -33.16 11.97 15.62
N GLU A 6 -32.77 11.89 16.90
CA GLU A 6 -32.37 13.08 17.69
C GLU A 6 -31.29 13.93 16.98
N LEU A 7 -30.37 13.27 16.27
CA LEU A 7 -29.33 13.91 15.45
C LEU A 7 -29.89 14.73 14.28
N ASP A 8 -31.02 14.31 13.70
CA ASP A 8 -31.69 15.05 12.62
C ASP A 8 -32.33 16.33 13.13
N CYS A 9 -32.91 16.26 14.34
CA CYS A 9 -33.47 17.42 15.02
C CYS A 9 -32.37 18.43 15.38
N ILE A 10 -31.23 17.96 15.91
CA ILE A 10 -30.08 18.81 16.22
C ILE A 10 -29.55 19.49 14.95
N PHE A 11 -29.44 18.76 13.84
CA PHE A 11 -28.92 19.31 12.60
C PHE A 11 -29.85 20.38 12.00
N ILE A 12 -31.16 20.11 11.96
CA ILE A 12 -32.16 21.11 11.52
C ILE A 12 -32.13 22.35 12.40
N ASN A 13 -32.08 22.18 13.73
CA ASN A 13 -32.09 23.30 14.67
C ASN A 13 -30.84 24.18 14.51
N SER A 14 -29.67 23.57 14.29
CA SER A 14 -28.43 24.32 14.01
C SER A 14 -28.52 25.17 12.74
N TYR A 15 -29.20 24.68 11.70
CA TYR A 15 -29.43 25.42 10.47
C TYR A 15 -30.46 26.55 10.65
N LEU A 16 -31.55 26.31 11.38
CA LEU A 16 -32.53 27.35 11.70
C LEU A 16 -31.93 28.45 12.56
N LYS A 17 -31.06 28.10 13.51
CA LYS A 17 -30.32 29.06 14.33
C LYS A 17 -29.41 29.95 13.47
N TYR A 18 -28.69 29.36 12.53
CA TYR A 18 -27.90 30.10 11.54
C TYR A 18 -28.77 31.06 10.72
N LYS A 19 -29.92 30.60 10.21
CA LYS A 19 -30.80 31.44 9.38
C LYS A 19 -31.40 32.61 10.16
N ASN A 20 -31.79 32.39 11.42
CA ASN A 20 -32.50 33.39 12.22
C ASN A 20 -31.56 34.38 12.93
N LEU A 21 -30.38 33.92 13.36
CA LEU A 21 -29.46 34.71 14.20
C LEU A 21 -28.13 35.03 13.51
N GLY A 22 -27.85 34.45 12.34
CA GLY A 22 -26.55 34.55 11.66
C GLY A 22 -25.42 33.76 12.31
N ASP A 23 -25.67 33.08 13.43
CA ASP A 23 -24.66 32.30 14.15
C ASP A 23 -24.43 30.93 13.48
N SER A 24 -23.27 30.78 12.85
CA SER A 24 -22.90 29.58 12.09
C SER A 24 -22.14 28.53 12.90
N LYS A 25 -21.79 28.79 14.16
CA LYS A 25 -20.91 27.91 14.96
C LYS A 25 -21.47 26.49 15.08
N ASP A 26 -22.70 26.37 15.56
CA ASP A 26 -23.35 25.08 15.79
C ASP A 26 -23.53 24.31 14.47
N LEU A 27 -23.84 25.02 13.39
CA LEU A 27 -24.02 24.42 12.07
C LEU A 27 -22.69 23.89 11.51
N ILE A 28 -21.59 24.64 11.68
CA ILE A 28 -20.25 24.23 11.27
C ILE A 28 -19.81 22.98 12.05
N GLU A 29 -20.08 22.92 13.35
CA GLU A 29 -19.74 21.77 14.19
C GLU A 29 -20.50 20.51 13.74
N GLN A 30 -21.80 20.62 13.50
CA GLN A 30 -22.61 19.52 12.97
C GLN A 30 -22.12 19.06 11.58
N VAL A 31 -21.77 20.00 10.72
CA VAL A 31 -21.24 19.69 9.39
C VAL A 31 -19.87 19.00 9.47
N ALA A 32 -18.99 19.45 10.36
CA ALA A 32 -17.69 18.81 10.58
C ALA A 32 -17.86 17.36 11.06
N PHE A 33 -18.80 17.13 11.99
CA PHE A 33 -19.14 15.78 12.46
C PHE A 33 -19.59 14.86 11.31
N TRP A 34 -20.52 15.33 10.47
CA TRP A 34 -21.03 14.55 9.34
C TRP A 34 -19.97 14.32 8.25
N ILE A 35 -19.15 15.33 7.93
CA ILE A 35 -18.00 15.18 7.01
C ILE A 35 -17.06 14.10 7.52
N GLY A 36 -16.72 14.11 8.81
CA GLY A 36 -15.87 13.09 9.43
C GLY A 36 -16.43 11.68 9.24
N ARG A 37 -17.73 11.49 9.51
CA ARG A 37 -18.40 10.18 9.32
C ARG A 37 -18.41 9.71 7.87
N ILE A 38 -18.67 10.61 6.92
CA ILE A 38 -18.75 10.26 5.48
C ILE A 38 -17.34 9.97 4.92
N ALA A 39 -16.35 10.77 5.30
CA ALA A 39 -14.98 10.67 4.82
C ALA A 39 -14.29 9.36 5.24
N VAL A 40 -14.44 8.94 6.51
CA VAL A 40 -13.77 7.75 7.05
C VAL A 40 -14.34 6.46 6.47
N ARG A 41 -15.66 6.37 6.26
CA ARG A 41 -16.30 5.11 5.82
C ARG A 41 -16.02 4.72 4.37
N LYS A 42 -15.91 5.71 3.46
CA LYS A 42 -15.89 5.43 2.01
C LYS A 42 -14.70 6.02 1.25
N TYR A 43 -14.08 7.10 1.74
CA TYR A 43 -13.15 7.89 0.93
C TYR A 43 -11.74 8.01 1.51
N SER A 44 -11.49 7.55 2.75
CA SER A 44 -10.19 7.57 3.44
C SER A 44 -9.46 8.93 3.31
N LEU A 45 -10.20 10.03 3.48
CA LEU A 45 -9.61 11.37 3.52
C LEU A 45 -8.95 11.60 4.88
N GLY A 46 -7.76 12.20 4.86
CA GLY A 46 -7.03 12.60 6.06
C GLY A 46 -7.65 13.83 6.72
N GLU A 47 -6.97 14.37 7.73
CA GLU A 47 -7.46 15.53 8.49
C GLU A 47 -7.47 16.81 7.66
N ASP A 48 -6.37 17.10 6.96
CA ASP A 48 -6.25 18.29 6.11
C ASP A 48 -7.31 18.33 5.01
N GLU A 49 -7.58 17.19 4.36
CA GLU A 49 -8.58 17.17 3.30
C GLU A 49 -10.01 17.29 3.83
N ARG A 50 -10.27 16.81 5.06
CA ARG A 50 -11.56 17.03 5.74
C ARG A 50 -11.76 18.51 6.08
N SER A 51 -10.71 19.17 6.57
CA SER A 51 -10.71 20.61 6.83
C SER A 51 -10.95 21.42 5.54
N GLU A 52 -10.36 21.02 4.41
CA GLU A 52 -10.61 21.69 3.12
C GLU A 52 -12.07 21.52 2.64
N VAL A 53 -12.70 20.36 2.89
CA VAL A 53 -14.13 20.15 2.61
C VAL A 53 -14.99 21.05 3.49
N LEU A 54 -14.66 21.18 4.77
CA LEU A 54 -15.37 22.06 5.70
C LEU A 54 -15.27 23.54 5.26
N LEU A 55 -14.08 24.00 4.88
CA LEU A 55 -13.88 25.35 4.36
C LEU A 55 -14.72 25.61 3.10
N LYS A 56 -14.78 24.64 2.18
CA LYS A 56 -15.63 24.74 0.98
C LYS A 56 -17.11 24.77 1.30
N PHE A 57 -17.53 24.10 2.36
CA PHE A 57 -18.91 24.20 2.84
C PHE A 57 -19.19 25.61 3.37
N ILE A 58 -18.31 26.15 4.23
CA ILE A 58 -18.43 27.51 4.79
C ILE A 58 -18.53 28.55 3.66
N GLN A 59 -17.67 28.45 2.64
CA GLN A 59 -17.71 29.33 1.47
C GLN A 59 -18.99 29.21 0.64
N LYS A 60 -19.72 28.09 0.75
CA LYS A 60 -20.93 27.79 -0.03
C LYS A 60 -22.19 27.76 0.82
N ILE A 61 -22.14 28.25 2.05
CA ILE A 61 -23.25 28.15 3.01
C ILE A 61 -24.50 28.89 2.53
N GLU A 62 -24.33 30.04 1.89
CA GLU A 62 -25.43 30.81 1.29
C GLU A 62 -26.05 30.09 0.10
N TYR A 63 -25.20 29.50 -0.75
CA TYR A 63 -25.63 28.69 -1.89
C TYR A 63 -26.38 27.43 -1.43
N PHE A 64 -25.91 26.79 -0.37
CA PHE A 64 -26.57 25.67 0.30
C PHE A 64 -27.97 26.06 0.78
N SER A 65 -28.10 27.21 1.46
CA SER A 65 -29.38 27.73 1.92
C SER A 65 -30.34 28.01 0.76
N LYS A 66 -29.84 28.65 -0.31
CA LYS A 66 -30.62 28.96 -1.50
C LYS A 66 -31.17 27.71 -2.19
N ILE A 67 -30.36 26.65 -2.32
CA ILE A 67 -30.81 25.37 -2.92
C ILE A 67 -31.91 24.73 -2.06
N TYR A 68 -31.73 24.72 -0.74
CA TYR A 68 -32.71 24.12 0.16
C TYR A 68 -34.08 24.82 0.05
N GLU A 69 -34.08 26.15 0.04
CA GLU A 69 -35.29 26.97 -0.01
C GLU A 69 -36.00 26.88 -1.37
N THR A 70 -35.23 26.90 -2.46
CA THR A 70 -35.78 26.82 -3.83
C THR A 70 -36.28 25.41 -4.18
N GLY A 71 -35.63 24.37 -3.65
CA GLY A 71 -35.98 22.98 -3.92
C GLY A 71 -37.14 22.42 -3.10
N LYS A 72 -37.65 23.16 -2.09
CA LYS A 72 -38.75 22.73 -1.18
C LYS A 72 -38.59 21.29 -0.66
N PHE A 73 -37.39 20.90 -0.26
CA PHE A 73 -37.12 19.54 0.21
C PHE A 73 -37.79 19.29 1.57
N GLU A 74 -38.60 18.22 1.68
CA GLU A 74 -39.29 17.85 2.94
C GLU A 74 -38.34 17.36 4.04
N ASN A 75 -37.19 16.79 3.67
CA ASN A 75 -36.21 16.22 4.59
C ASN A 75 -34.85 16.94 4.48
N PHE A 76 -34.63 17.90 5.38
CA PHE A 76 -33.39 18.67 5.47
C PHE A 76 -32.15 17.79 5.68
N SER A 77 -32.19 16.84 6.62
CA SER A 77 -31.03 16.00 6.93
C SER A 77 -30.58 15.20 5.72
N ALA A 78 -31.52 14.62 4.97
CA ALA A 78 -31.21 13.88 3.76
C ALA A 78 -30.56 14.78 2.70
N PHE A 79 -31.13 15.97 2.48
CA PHE A 79 -30.56 16.97 1.59
C PHE A 79 -29.14 17.38 2.01
N ALA A 80 -28.94 17.71 3.28
CA ALA A 80 -27.68 18.15 3.82
C ALA A 80 -26.59 17.07 3.71
N ILE A 81 -26.91 15.82 4.04
CA ILE A 81 -25.99 14.69 3.92
C ILE A 81 -25.59 14.47 2.45
N VAL A 82 -26.54 14.57 1.51
CA VAL A 82 -26.24 14.44 0.07
C VAL A 82 -25.31 15.56 -0.40
N PHE A 83 -25.58 16.80 0.01
CA PHE A 83 -24.72 17.94 -0.31
C PHE A 83 -23.30 17.76 0.20
N LEU A 84 -23.14 17.38 1.48
CA LEU A 84 -21.83 17.11 2.08
C LEU A 84 -21.11 15.94 1.40
N LYS A 85 -21.84 14.88 1.04
CA LYS A 85 -21.30 13.75 0.29
C LYS A 85 -20.74 14.18 -1.07
N HIS A 86 -21.39 15.10 -1.76
CA HIS A 86 -20.87 15.66 -3.02
C HIS A 86 -19.59 16.48 -2.82
N LEU A 87 -19.50 17.27 -1.75
CA LEU A 87 -18.27 18.00 -1.43
C LEU A 87 -17.12 17.06 -1.12
N VAL A 88 -17.35 16.03 -0.29
CA VAL A 88 -16.37 14.98 0.03
C VAL A 88 -15.91 14.25 -1.23
N LEU A 89 -16.85 13.85 -2.09
CA LEU A 89 -16.53 13.15 -3.34
C LEU A 89 -15.70 14.01 -4.30
N ASN A 90 -16.00 15.30 -4.40
CA ASN A 90 -15.21 16.22 -5.21
C ASN A 90 -13.79 16.38 -4.68
N GLN A 91 -13.62 16.44 -3.36
CA GLN A 91 -12.30 16.49 -2.75
C GLN A 91 -11.52 15.19 -2.96
N TRP A 92 -12.17 14.05 -2.81
CA TRP A 92 -11.57 12.75 -3.09
C TRP A 92 -11.12 12.61 -4.54
N LYS A 93 -11.95 13.04 -5.50
CA LYS A 93 -11.57 13.09 -6.91
C LYS A 93 -10.36 14.01 -7.14
N LYS A 94 -10.29 15.17 -6.47
CA LYS A 94 -9.11 16.05 -6.53
C LYS A 94 -7.87 15.35 -5.98
N LYS A 95 -7.96 14.63 -4.86
CA LYS A 95 -6.85 13.85 -4.28
C LYS A 95 -6.38 12.75 -5.23
N ILE A 96 -7.28 12.00 -5.84
CA ILE A 96 -6.91 10.98 -6.82
C ILE A 96 -6.26 11.62 -8.05
N ASN A 97 -6.83 12.71 -8.55
CA ASN A 97 -6.26 13.40 -9.70
C ASN A 97 -4.94 14.08 -9.38
N SER A 98 -4.72 14.59 -8.16
CA SER A 98 -3.43 15.13 -7.73
C SER A 98 -2.42 14.03 -7.49
N LEU A 99 -2.81 12.85 -7.03
CA LEU A 99 -1.94 11.67 -7.01
C LEU A 99 -1.53 11.26 -8.43
N LYS A 100 -2.44 11.36 -9.40
CA LYS A 100 -2.16 11.10 -10.83
C LYS A 100 -1.37 12.22 -11.51
N ARG A 101 -1.50 13.46 -11.03
CA ARG A 101 -0.91 14.69 -11.63
C ARG A 101 0.23 15.28 -10.85
N LYS A 102 0.63 14.73 -9.70
CA LYS A 102 1.82 15.18 -8.98
C LYS A 102 2.94 15.20 -10.03
N PRO A 103 3.44 16.39 -10.41
CA PRO A 103 4.62 16.42 -11.25
C PRO A 103 5.68 15.68 -10.47
N ILE A 104 6.35 14.76 -11.16
CA ILE A 104 7.60 14.14 -10.74
C ILE A 104 8.58 15.29 -10.61
N PHE A 105 8.53 16.02 -9.50
CA PHE A 105 9.42 17.11 -9.21
C PHE A 105 10.01 16.81 -7.84
N LEU A 106 11.31 16.52 -7.89
CA LEU A 106 12.17 15.96 -6.86
C LEU A 106 12.03 14.45 -6.62
N GLU A 107 11.99 13.66 -7.71
CA GLU A 107 12.75 12.40 -7.69
C GLU A 107 14.10 12.66 -8.37
N PRO A 108 15.25 12.38 -7.73
CA PRO A 108 16.57 12.46 -8.36
C PRO A 108 16.80 11.38 -9.45
N ASP A 109 15.73 10.73 -9.91
CA ASP A 109 15.73 9.59 -10.81
C ASP A 109 15.41 9.97 -12.28
N SER A 110 15.15 11.24 -12.59
CA SER A 110 15.00 11.73 -13.97
C SER A 110 16.34 12.09 -14.64
N LEU A 111 17.40 11.33 -14.38
CA LEU A 111 18.59 11.33 -15.24
C LEU A 111 18.31 10.43 -16.45
N PRO A 112 18.67 10.84 -17.68
CA PRO A 112 18.52 9.99 -18.86
C PRO A 112 19.32 8.70 -18.65
N GLY A 113 18.65 7.55 -18.62
CA GLY A 113 19.26 6.24 -18.36
C GLY A 113 18.80 5.55 -17.07
N SER A 114 17.92 6.16 -16.28
CA SER A 114 17.22 5.47 -15.19
C SER A 114 16.21 4.49 -15.79
N VAL A 115 16.63 3.23 -15.95
CA VAL A 115 15.69 2.11 -16.14
C VAL A 115 14.91 2.01 -14.84
N VAL A 116 13.76 2.67 -14.79
CA VAL A 116 12.70 2.40 -13.83
C VAL A 116 12.35 0.93 -14.03
N TYR A 117 12.80 0.08 -13.11
CA TYR A 117 12.22 -1.26 -13.01
C TYR A 117 10.92 -1.06 -12.23
N GLU A 118 9.91 -0.51 -12.93
CA GLU A 118 8.56 -0.98 -12.64
C GLU A 118 8.66 -2.50 -12.83
N PRO A 119 8.27 -3.33 -11.85
CA PRO A 119 8.07 -4.72 -12.16
C PRO A 119 7.04 -4.74 -13.27
N ASP A 120 7.46 -5.06 -14.50
CA ASP A 120 6.57 -5.19 -15.64
C ASP A 120 5.49 -6.21 -15.26
N TYR A 121 4.34 -5.72 -14.81
CA TYR A 121 3.17 -6.56 -14.53
C TYR A 121 2.57 -7.12 -15.82
N ASP A 122 2.97 -6.55 -16.98
CA ASP A 122 2.50 -6.89 -18.33
C ASP A 122 3.54 -7.62 -19.19
N CYS A 123 4.72 -7.96 -18.65
CA CYS A 123 5.61 -8.88 -19.36
C CYS A 123 5.11 -10.32 -19.21
N GLU A 124 4.98 -11.02 -20.34
CA GLU A 124 4.82 -12.47 -20.34
C GLU A 124 5.79 -13.10 -19.34
N PRO A 125 5.33 -14.05 -18.50
CA PRO A 125 6.18 -14.62 -17.46
C PRO A 125 7.44 -15.17 -18.11
N SER A 126 8.60 -14.67 -17.66
CA SER A 126 9.88 -15.09 -18.23
C SER A 126 9.94 -16.63 -18.24
N PRO A 127 10.52 -17.27 -19.26
CA PRO A 127 10.57 -18.72 -19.36
C PRO A 127 11.20 -19.38 -18.11
N HIS A 128 12.12 -18.67 -17.45
CA HIS A 128 12.69 -19.08 -16.16
C HIS A 128 11.66 -19.08 -15.01
N LYS A 129 10.72 -18.12 -14.99
CA LYS A 129 9.66 -18.03 -13.99
C LYS A 129 8.63 -19.16 -14.18
N ILE A 130 8.26 -19.46 -15.43
CA ILE A 130 7.37 -20.58 -15.77
C ILE A 130 8.01 -21.90 -15.32
N PHE A 131 9.26 -22.14 -15.71
CA PHE A 131 10.02 -23.33 -15.35
C PHE A 131 10.17 -23.51 -13.83
N LEU A 132 10.51 -22.43 -13.11
CA LEU A 132 10.57 -22.47 -11.65
C LEU A 132 9.20 -22.80 -11.04
N GLN A 133 8.11 -22.26 -11.58
CA GLN A 133 6.77 -22.51 -11.07
C GLN A 133 6.34 -23.97 -11.30
N GLU A 134 6.65 -24.54 -12.47
CA GLU A 134 6.41 -25.96 -12.78
C GLU A 134 7.18 -26.89 -11.84
N ILE A 135 8.47 -26.63 -11.60
CA ILE A 135 9.26 -27.44 -10.66
C ILE A 135 8.70 -27.32 -9.25
N LEU A 136 8.39 -26.10 -8.80
CA LEU A 136 7.86 -25.88 -7.45
C LEU A 136 6.48 -26.53 -7.25
N GLN A 137 5.68 -26.72 -8.29
CA GLN A 137 4.41 -27.44 -8.20
C GLN A 137 4.58 -28.95 -7.96
N ASN A 138 5.71 -29.53 -8.41
CA ASN A 138 6.00 -30.97 -8.28
C ASN A 138 6.71 -31.34 -6.97
N LEU A 139 7.09 -30.36 -6.15
CA LEU A 139 7.81 -30.57 -4.88
C LEU A 139 6.87 -30.61 -3.67
N ASP A 140 7.39 -31.04 -2.53
CA ASP A 140 6.63 -31.03 -1.26
C ASP A 140 6.15 -29.59 -0.96
N PRO A 141 4.82 -29.37 -0.88
CA PRO A 141 4.24 -28.04 -0.70
C PRO A 141 4.68 -27.38 0.62
N ARG A 142 5.04 -28.16 1.65
CA ARG A 142 5.56 -27.63 2.92
C ARG A 142 6.96 -27.07 2.76
N GLY A 143 7.82 -27.78 2.04
CA GLY A 143 9.17 -27.35 1.72
C GLY A 143 9.19 -26.12 0.80
N VAL A 144 8.30 -26.10 -0.19
CA VAL A 144 8.08 -24.95 -1.10
C VAL A 144 7.59 -23.72 -0.33
N LEU A 145 6.65 -23.88 0.60
CA LEU A 145 6.20 -22.78 1.46
C LEU A 145 7.37 -22.21 2.28
N ILE A 146 8.15 -23.06 2.96
CA ILE A 146 9.32 -22.62 3.74
C ILE A 146 10.34 -21.90 2.84
N PHE A 147 10.58 -22.41 1.64
CA PHE A 147 11.46 -21.78 0.66
C PHE A 147 10.95 -20.38 0.25
N LYS A 148 9.66 -20.25 -0.06
CA LYS A 148 9.02 -18.97 -0.41
C LYS A 148 9.02 -17.98 0.75
N LEU A 149 8.77 -18.44 1.98
CA LEU A 149 8.85 -17.60 3.18
C LEU A 149 10.27 -17.08 3.39
N LYS A 150 11.26 -17.97 3.30
CA LYS A 150 12.65 -17.62 3.53
C LYS A 150 13.18 -16.59 2.53
N HIS A 151 12.86 -16.74 1.24
CA HIS A 151 13.34 -15.85 0.16
C HIS A 151 12.38 -14.69 -0.18
N ASN A 152 11.39 -14.44 0.69
CA ASN A 152 10.34 -13.45 0.47
C ASN A 152 9.66 -13.50 -0.92
N LEU A 153 9.40 -14.71 -1.41
CA LEU A 153 8.69 -14.89 -2.67
C LEU A 153 7.18 -14.71 -2.48
N PHE A 154 6.50 -14.42 -3.59
CA PHE A 154 5.05 -14.30 -3.63
C PHE A 154 4.39 -15.62 -3.21
N LEU A 155 3.37 -15.51 -2.35
CA LEU A 155 2.55 -16.64 -1.91
C LEU A 155 1.29 -16.72 -2.76
N GLU A 156 1.11 -17.85 -3.43
CA GLU A 156 -0.11 -18.13 -4.17
C GLU A 156 -1.26 -18.48 -3.23
N ARG A 157 -2.48 -18.50 -3.76
CA ARG A 157 -3.68 -18.86 -2.99
C ARG A 157 -3.55 -20.23 -2.31
N LYS A 158 -2.94 -21.21 -2.98
CA LYS A 158 -2.69 -22.55 -2.44
C LYS A 158 -1.72 -22.51 -1.24
N ASP A 159 -0.66 -21.72 -1.36
CA ASP A 159 0.33 -21.52 -0.29
C ASP A 159 -0.31 -20.85 0.93
N ILE A 160 -1.19 -19.86 0.73
CA ILE A 160 -1.90 -19.16 1.80
C ILE A 160 -2.86 -20.10 2.52
N LEU A 161 -3.55 -20.98 1.81
CA LEU A 161 -4.42 -21.99 2.42
C LEU A 161 -3.62 -23.01 3.25
N LEU A 162 -2.47 -23.46 2.74
CA LEU A 162 -1.57 -24.34 3.48
C LEU A 162 -1.04 -23.64 4.73
N LEU A 163 -0.56 -22.41 4.59
CA LEU A 163 -0.10 -21.58 5.69
C LEU A 163 -1.20 -21.40 6.75
N LYS A 164 -2.46 -21.19 6.33
CA LYS A 164 -3.60 -21.09 7.24
C LYS A 164 -3.80 -22.36 8.05
N SER A 165 -3.69 -23.52 7.41
CA SER A 165 -3.82 -24.81 8.10
C SER A 165 -2.71 -25.04 9.12
N ILE A 166 -1.46 -24.68 8.78
CA ILE A 166 -0.30 -24.82 9.67
C ILE A 166 -0.42 -23.85 10.85
N LEU A 167 -0.75 -22.58 10.60
CA LEU A 167 -0.90 -21.59 11.67
C LEU A 167 -2.09 -21.89 12.58
N ALA A 168 -3.18 -22.43 12.03
CA ALA A 168 -4.31 -22.89 12.84
C ALA A 168 -3.89 -23.99 13.83
N SER A 169 -3.00 -24.90 13.43
CA SER A 169 -2.47 -25.93 14.33
C SER A 169 -1.55 -25.37 15.42
N SER A 170 -0.83 -24.28 15.15
CA SER A 170 0.03 -23.60 16.13
C SER A 170 -0.67 -22.50 16.94
N ARG A 171 -2.01 -22.38 16.83
CA ARG A 171 -2.84 -21.33 17.47
C ARG A 171 -2.47 -19.89 17.05
N ASN A 172 -1.76 -19.74 15.94
CA ASN A 172 -1.35 -18.45 15.40
C ASN A 172 -2.35 -17.96 14.35
N SER A 173 -2.57 -16.65 14.26
CA SER A 173 -3.47 -16.07 13.27
C SER A 173 -2.71 -15.76 11.97
N ILE A 174 -3.29 -16.13 10.82
CA ILE A 174 -2.70 -15.79 9.51
C ILE A 174 -2.64 -14.28 9.28
N ARG A 175 -3.56 -13.53 9.90
CA ARG A 175 -3.62 -12.08 9.79
C ARG A 175 -2.41 -11.45 10.47
N ASP A 176 -2.05 -11.93 11.66
CA ASP A 176 -0.91 -11.41 12.41
C ASP A 176 0.40 -11.77 11.71
N PHE A 177 0.52 -13.00 11.19
CA PHE A 177 1.66 -13.41 10.37
C PHE A 177 1.86 -12.52 9.14
N LEU A 178 0.79 -12.27 8.36
CA LEU A 178 0.87 -11.43 7.17
C LEU A 178 1.16 -9.96 7.51
N LYS A 179 0.65 -9.47 8.65
CA LYS A 179 0.94 -8.12 9.14
C LYS A 179 2.41 -7.98 9.52
N GLU A 180 2.96 -8.89 10.31
CA GLU A 180 4.38 -8.90 10.67
C GLU A 180 5.26 -8.99 9.42
N ARG A 181 4.88 -9.84 8.46
CA ARG A 181 5.61 -9.96 7.19
C ARG A 181 5.64 -8.65 6.41
N ALA A 182 4.50 -7.94 6.34
CA ALA A 182 4.41 -6.65 5.66
C ALA A 182 5.27 -5.59 6.37
N GLU A 183 5.24 -5.55 7.70
CA GLU A 183 6.03 -4.65 8.53
C GLU A 183 7.54 -4.90 8.36
N ARG A 184 7.99 -6.16 8.41
CA ARG A 184 9.39 -6.52 8.15
C ARG A 184 9.83 -6.10 6.75
N THR A 185 9.04 -6.43 5.74
CA THR A 185 9.33 -6.05 4.35
C THR A 185 9.42 -4.53 4.20
N SER A 186 8.53 -3.79 4.87
CA SER A 186 8.55 -2.33 4.87
C SER A 186 9.77 -1.78 5.60
N PHE A 187 10.10 -2.32 6.77
CA PHE A 187 11.25 -1.89 7.58
C PHE A 187 12.55 -2.04 6.79
N VAL A 188 12.73 -3.18 6.12
CA VAL A 188 13.96 -3.40 5.37
C VAL A 188 14.03 -2.48 4.16
N ARG A 189 12.93 -2.31 3.40
CA ARG A 189 12.86 -1.31 2.33
C ARG A 189 13.18 0.11 2.82
N CYS A 190 12.66 0.52 3.98
CA CYS A 190 12.96 1.82 4.56
C CYS A 190 14.45 1.97 4.90
N LYS A 191 15.09 0.91 5.43
CA LYS A 191 16.53 0.90 5.70
C LYS A 191 17.35 1.00 4.41
N GLU A 192 16.93 0.30 3.36
CA GLU A 192 17.56 0.37 2.03
C GLU A 192 17.46 1.78 1.44
N ILE A 193 16.27 2.40 1.49
CA ILE A 193 16.04 3.77 1.05
C ILE A 193 16.93 4.74 1.83
N MET A 194 16.99 4.63 3.15
CA MET A 194 17.83 5.49 3.98
C MET A 194 19.33 5.36 3.65
N ILE A 195 19.81 4.16 3.32
CA ILE A 195 21.20 3.95 2.89
C ILE A 195 21.45 4.62 1.54
N LEU A 196 20.51 4.49 0.60
CA LEU A 196 20.59 5.12 -0.71
C LEU A 196 20.60 6.65 -0.60
N GLU A 197 19.76 7.24 0.24
CA GLU A 197 19.69 8.68 0.48
C GLU A 197 21.00 9.22 1.10
N LYS A 198 21.54 8.55 2.13
CA LYS A 198 22.83 8.95 2.73
C LYS A 198 23.96 8.89 1.72
N MET A 199 23.97 7.87 0.86
CA MET A 199 24.96 7.77 -0.21
C MET A 199 24.78 8.88 -1.25
N GLU A 200 23.55 9.20 -1.64
CA GLU A 200 23.26 10.29 -2.57
C GLU A 200 23.76 11.63 -2.04
N ILE A 201 23.47 11.94 -0.78
CA ILE A 201 23.97 13.14 -0.11
C ILE A 201 25.50 13.16 -0.12
N SER A 202 26.15 12.05 0.27
CA SER A 202 27.62 11.97 0.26
C SER A 202 28.22 12.13 -1.15
N HIS A 203 27.54 11.62 -2.17
CA HIS A 203 27.99 11.71 -3.56
C HIS A 203 27.81 13.13 -4.12
N GLN A 204 26.70 13.80 -3.80
CA GLN A 204 26.48 15.21 -4.16
C GLN A 204 27.53 16.11 -3.50
N LEU A 205 27.85 15.86 -2.23
CA LEU A 205 28.90 16.60 -1.50
C LEU A 205 30.30 16.39 -2.08
N LEU A 206 30.65 15.16 -2.48
CA LEU A 206 32.02 14.81 -2.90
C LEU A 206 32.31 15.07 -4.39
N PHE A 207 31.29 15.09 -5.24
CA PHE A 207 31.46 15.08 -6.70
C PHE A 207 30.74 16.19 -7.46
N SER A 208 30.13 17.17 -6.78
CA SER A 208 29.42 18.30 -7.40
C SER A 208 30.17 19.01 -8.53
N ASN A 209 31.51 19.05 -8.47
CA ASN A 209 32.35 19.79 -9.41
C ASN A 209 33.01 18.94 -10.52
N ARG A 210 32.72 17.62 -10.63
CA ARG A 210 33.34 16.76 -11.66
C ARG A 210 32.44 16.58 -12.89
N LYS A 211 33.03 16.68 -14.09
CA LYS A 211 32.33 16.58 -15.38
C LYS A 211 31.56 15.26 -15.63
N ASP A 212 31.82 14.19 -14.86
CA ASP A 212 31.18 12.87 -15.01
C ASP A 212 30.46 12.35 -13.74
N ALA A 213 30.18 13.22 -12.76
CA ALA A 213 29.63 12.83 -11.46
C ALA A 213 28.28 12.07 -11.55
N ALA A 214 27.42 12.47 -12.49
CA ALA A 214 26.11 11.83 -12.72
C ALA A 214 26.23 10.38 -13.23
N ASN A 215 27.19 10.13 -14.13
CA ASN A 215 27.40 8.80 -14.72
C ASN A 215 28.02 7.82 -13.71
N PHE A 216 28.97 8.27 -12.89
CA PHE A 216 29.52 7.45 -11.82
C PHE A 216 28.50 7.16 -10.70
N SER A 217 27.66 8.14 -10.37
CA SER A 217 26.56 7.98 -9.41
C SER A 217 25.56 6.94 -9.90
N SER A 218 25.11 7.04 -11.16
CA SER A 218 24.14 6.10 -11.74
C SER A 218 24.67 4.66 -11.78
N GLN A 219 25.93 4.44 -12.16
CA GLN A 219 26.53 3.09 -12.17
C GLN A 219 26.69 2.50 -10.77
N LYS A 220 27.11 3.29 -9.78
CA LYS A 220 27.18 2.84 -8.38
C LYS A 220 25.79 2.57 -7.80
N LYS A 221 24.80 3.44 -8.06
CA LYS A 221 23.38 3.22 -7.73
C LYS A 221 22.88 1.90 -8.33
N LYS A 222 23.15 1.63 -9.60
CA LYS A 222 22.76 0.38 -10.29
C LYS A 222 23.42 -0.88 -9.69
N LYS A 223 24.72 -0.81 -9.36
CA LYS A 223 25.43 -1.92 -8.69
C LYS A 223 24.90 -2.18 -7.28
N LEU A 224 24.57 -1.14 -6.52
CA LEU A 224 24.03 -1.27 -5.17
C LEU A 224 22.58 -1.76 -5.19
N ARG A 225 21.71 -1.20 -6.06
CA ARG A 225 20.35 -1.71 -6.29
C ARG A 225 20.39 -3.21 -6.61
N LYS A 226 21.32 -3.67 -7.46
CA LYS A 226 21.53 -5.10 -7.72
C LYS A 226 22.03 -5.91 -6.51
N LYS A 227 22.68 -5.29 -5.53
CA LYS A 227 23.10 -5.95 -4.28
C LYS A 227 21.96 -6.01 -3.25
N LEU A 228 21.16 -4.96 -3.17
CA LEU A 228 19.98 -4.84 -2.31
C LEU A 228 18.87 -5.80 -2.78
N LEU A 229 18.65 -5.90 -4.10
CA LEU A 229 17.70 -6.85 -4.70
C LEU A 229 18.10 -8.33 -4.61
N ARG A 230 19.30 -8.67 -4.09
CA ARG A 230 19.73 -10.07 -3.95
C ARG A 230 19.11 -10.67 -2.69
N ALA A 231 17.82 -11.03 -2.82
CA ALA A 231 17.09 -11.96 -1.96
C ALA A 231 17.38 -11.80 -0.46
N GLU A 232 16.69 -10.83 0.15
CA GLU A 232 16.70 -10.74 1.60
C GLU A 232 16.02 -11.96 2.19
N VAL A 233 16.80 -12.71 2.96
CA VAL A 233 16.28 -13.76 3.81
C VAL A 233 15.49 -13.08 4.93
N ILE A 234 14.17 -13.04 4.81
CA ILE A 234 13.31 -12.32 5.79
C ILE A 234 13.10 -13.12 7.07
N TYR A 235 13.12 -14.45 6.95
CA TYR A 235 12.89 -15.34 8.07
C TYR A 235 14.05 -16.31 8.27
N THR A 236 14.51 -16.41 9.52
CA THR A 236 15.41 -17.47 9.95
C THR A 236 14.64 -18.78 10.12
N TYR A 237 15.36 -19.91 10.20
CA TYR A 237 14.71 -21.19 10.46
C TYR A 237 13.99 -21.22 11.82
N GLU A 238 14.52 -20.52 12.81
CA GLU A 238 13.96 -20.41 14.16
C GLU A 238 12.67 -19.59 14.17
N GLU A 239 12.61 -18.50 13.42
CA GLU A 239 11.39 -17.70 13.32
C GLU A 239 10.25 -18.45 12.64
N ILE A 240 10.55 -19.20 11.56
CA ILE A 240 9.56 -20.09 10.93
C ILE A 240 9.15 -21.19 11.92
N SER A 241 10.10 -21.69 12.72
CA SER A 241 9.86 -22.67 13.79
C SER A 241 8.82 -22.18 14.78
N ASN A 242 8.99 -20.96 15.27
CA ASN A 242 8.12 -20.36 16.26
C ASN A 242 6.71 -20.13 15.71
N TRP A 243 6.61 -19.71 14.44
CA TRP A 243 5.30 -19.54 13.79
C TRP A 243 4.58 -20.86 13.56
N PHE A 244 5.30 -21.92 13.15
CA PHE A 244 4.70 -23.20 12.78
C PHE A 244 4.56 -24.17 13.96
N ASP A 245 5.17 -23.86 15.11
CA ASP A 245 5.31 -24.76 16.26
C ASP A 245 5.98 -26.09 15.89
N TRP A 246 6.95 -26.04 14.97
CA TRP A 246 7.72 -27.19 14.50
C TRP A 246 9.13 -27.13 15.06
N LYS A 247 9.86 -28.25 15.03
CA LYS A 247 11.30 -28.25 15.36
C LYS A 247 12.09 -27.59 14.21
N SER A 248 13.02 -26.70 14.55
CA SER A 248 13.88 -25.99 13.56
C SER A 248 14.67 -26.97 12.67
N SER A 249 15.04 -28.14 13.19
CA SER A 249 15.67 -29.21 12.41
C SER A 249 14.78 -29.76 11.29
N VAL A 250 13.47 -29.84 11.51
CA VAL A 250 12.50 -30.28 10.50
C VAL A 250 12.37 -29.24 9.40
N ILE A 251 12.27 -27.96 9.77
CA ILE A 251 12.21 -26.84 8.81
C ILE A 251 13.48 -26.78 7.97
N LYS A 252 14.65 -26.89 8.60
CA LYS A 252 15.95 -26.92 7.92
C LYS A 252 16.04 -28.10 6.96
N ARG A 253 15.59 -29.29 7.35
CA ARG A 253 15.57 -30.48 6.48
C ARG A 253 14.67 -30.27 5.26
N LEU A 254 13.43 -29.82 5.45
CA LEU A 254 12.47 -29.57 4.36
C LEU A 254 12.99 -28.50 3.39
N TYR A 255 13.58 -27.42 3.93
CA TYR A 255 14.21 -26.39 3.11
C TYR A 255 15.38 -26.94 2.28
N LEU A 256 16.28 -27.72 2.88
CA LEU A 256 17.43 -28.29 2.18
C LEU A 256 17.02 -29.32 1.14
N GLN A 257 15.99 -30.13 1.42
CA GLN A 257 15.41 -31.05 0.44
C GLN A 257 14.88 -30.28 -0.78
N THR A 258 14.07 -29.25 -0.55
CA THR A 258 13.52 -28.39 -1.62
C THR A 258 14.63 -27.70 -2.41
N MET A 259 15.64 -27.17 -1.73
CA MET A 259 16.79 -26.52 -2.35
C MET A 259 17.64 -27.49 -3.19
N ASN A 260 17.86 -28.71 -2.71
CA ASN A 260 18.62 -29.72 -3.43
C ASN A 260 17.84 -30.21 -4.66
N SER A 261 16.53 -30.41 -4.54
CA SER A 261 15.68 -30.74 -5.68
C SER A 261 15.69 -29.65 -6.75
N LEU A 262 15.63 -28.37 -6.34
CA LEU A 262 15.76 -27.22 -7.26
C LEU A 262 17.15 -27.15 -7.94
N LYS A 263 18.21 -27.49 -7.21
CA LYS A 263 19.57 -27.55 -7.78
C LYS A 263 19.73 -28.69 -8.77
N ASN A 264 19.12 -29.84 -8.50
CA ASN A 264 19.17 -31.01 -9.38
C ASN A 264 18.34 -30.79 -10.63
N SER A 265 17.13 -30.23 -10.51
CA SER A 265 16.31 -29.87 -11.66
C SER A 265 16.98 -28.85 -12.57
N GLY A 266 17.79 -27.93 -12.00
CA GLY A 266 18.59 -26.98 -12.76
C GLY A 266 19.81 -27.58 -13.47
N LYS A 267 20.28 -28.76 -13.06
CA LYS A 267 21.33 -29.52 -13.74
C LYS A 267 20.77 -30.43 -14.83
N ASP A 268 19.60 -31.03 -14.58
CA ASP A 268 18.90 -31.87 -15.55
C ASP A 268 18.30 -31.02 -16.69
N SER A 269 17.99 -29.75 -16.42
CA SER A 269 17.74 -28.74 -17.45
C SER A 269 19.07 -28.13 -17.91
N GLU A 270 19.84 -28.82 -18.76
CA GLU A 270 20.68 -28.08 -19.69
C GLU A 270 19.74 -27.16 -20.50
N PHE A 271 19.66 -25.90 -20.08
CA PHE A 271 18.95 -24.84 -20.78
C PHE A 271 19.62 -24.69 -22.15
N ASN A 272 19.07 -25.39 -23.14
CA ASN A 272 19.35 -25.28 -24.57
C ASN A 272 18.91 -23.90 -25.09
N PHE A 273 19.51 -22.81 -24.59
CA PHE A 273 19.55 -21.56 -25.34
C PHE A 273 20.72 -21.66 -26.33
N LYS A 274 20.44 -22.26 -27.49
CA LYS A 274 21.20 -21.93 -28.70
C LYS A 274 21.14 -20.41 -28.85
N ARG A 275 22.30 -19.77 -28.73
CA ARG A 275 22.54 -18.38 -29.08
C ARG A 275 21.86 -18.08 -30.43
N LYS A 276 20.91 -17.16 -30.43
CA LYS A 276 20.55 -16.34 -31.59
C LYS A 276 20.56 -14.89 -31.14
#